data_AF-A0A1B6FYK9-F1
#
_entry.id   AF-A0A1B6FYK9-F1
#
_cell.length_a   1.000
_cell.length_b   1.000
_cell.length_c   1.000
_cell.angle_alpha   90.00
_cell.angle_beta   90.00
_cell.angle_gamma   90.00
#
_symmetry.space_group_name_H-M   'P 1'
#
loop_
_entity.id
_entity.type
_entity.pdbx_description
1 polymer ?
#
loop_
_entity_poly.entity_id
_entity_poly.type
_entity_poly.pdbx_seq_one_letter_code
_entity_poly.pdbx_strand_id
1 'polypeptide(L)'
;RAQVRRFTSDLLRVLKSQASKQLLVSELHQLFERTLGRTFDPVDYGLCYLEDLLSQLSANIVLVSGEGSELTIAIPKREQTPEEIERTKQFASQVIELLSHT
;
A
#
# COMPACT_ATOMS: atom_id res chain seq x y z
N ARG A 1 -17.26 -6.77 -5.79
CA ARG A 1 -16.86 -5.36 -5.55
C ARG A 1 -15.75 -4.95 -6.53
N ALA A 2 -16.09 -4.60 -7.77
CA ALA A 2 -15.09 -4.25 -8.80
C ALA A 2 -14.48 -2.86 -8.58
N GLN A 3 -15.29 -1.87 -8.17
CA GLN A 3 -14.80 -0.50 -7.97
C GLN A 3 -13.81 -0.37 -6.82
N VAL A 4 -14.05 -1.06 -5.70
CA VAL A 4 -13.09 -1.11 -4.57
C VAL A 4 -11.74 -1.66 -5.04
N ARG A 5 -11.73 -2.73 -5.83
CA ARG A 5 -10.47 -3.30 -6.37
C ARG A 5 -9.74 -2.33 -7.29
N ARG A 6 -10.48 -1.54 -8.08
CA ARG A 6 -9.93 -0.49 -8.93
C ARG A 6 -9.30 0.61 -8.07
N PHE A 7 -10.03 1.11 -7.07
CA PHE A 7 -9.52 2.08 -6.10
C PHE A 7 -8.27 1.56 -5.39
N THR A 8 -8.28 0.34 -4.86
CA THR A 8 -7.10 -0.27 -4.22
C THR A 8 -5.90 -0.28 -5.17
N SER A 9 -6.09 -0.66 -6.43
CA SER A 9 -5.01 -0.76 -7.41
C SER A 9 -4.43 0.61 -7.74
N ASP A 10 -5.28 1.61 -7.95
CA ASP A 10 -4.87 2.98 -8.24
C ASP A 10 -4.19 3.63 -7.02
N LEU A 11 -4.77 3.49 -5.82
CA LEU A 11 -4.17 3.97 -4.58
C LEU A 11 -2.80 3.34 -4.32
N LEU A 12 -2.66 2.02 -4.51
CA LEU A 12 -1.36 1.35 -4.38
C LEU A 12 -0.34 1.86 -5.41
N ARG A 13 -0.77 2.22 -6.62
CA ARG A 13 0.13 2.80 -7.63
C ARG A 13 0.66 4.16 -7.17
N VAL A 14 -0.22 5.00 -6.62
CA VAL A 14 0.14 6.32 -6.04
C VAL A 14 1.05 6.17 -4.83
N LEU A 15 0.75 5.25 -3.91
CA LEU A 15 1.60 5.00 -2.74
C LEU A 15 2.96 4.47 -3.14
N LYS A 16 3.04 3.54 -4.10
CA LYS A 16 4.31 2.98 -4.60
C LYS A 16 5.17 4.00 -5.34
N SER A 17 4.60 5.09 -5.87
CA SER A 17 5.39 6.17 -6.46
C SER A 17 6.04 7.08 -5.41
N GLN A 18 5.61 7.00 -4.14
CA GLN A 18 6.24 7.73 -3.03
C GLN A 18 7.43 6.94 -2.48
N ALA A 19 8.53 7.63 -2.20
CA ALA A 19 9.73 7.01 -1.62
C ALA A 19 9.44 6.35 -0.25
N SER A 20 8.59 6.98 0.55
CA SER A 20 8.18 6.52 1.88
C SER A 20 7.03 5.51 1.85
N LYS A 21 6.43 5.23 0.67
CA LYS A 21 5.23 4.40 0.51
C LYS A 21 4.03 4.85 1.35
N GLN A 22 3.98 6.14 1.66
CA GLN A 22 2.91 6.80 2.40
C GLN A 22 2.66 8.20 1.82
N LEU A 23 1.50 8.77 2.10
CA LEU A 23 1.11 10.13 1.72
C LEU A 23 0.12 10.71 2.73
N LEU A 24 0.05 12.04 2.83
CA LEU A 24 -1.02 12.72 3.55
C LEU A 24 -2.30 12.72 2.72
N VAL A 25 -3.45 12.60 3.37
CA VAL A 25 -4.76 12.68 2.70
C VAL A 25 -4.94 14.02 1.98
N SER A 26 -4.39 15.10 2.56
CA SER A 26 -4.36 16.44 1.94
C SER A 26 -3.62 16.46 0.60
N GLU A 27 -2.62 15.60 0.41
CA GLU A 27 -1.82 15.49 -0.82
C GLU A 27 -2.39 14.49 -1.82
N LEU A 28 -3.41 13.71 -1.43
CA LEU A 28 -3.93 12.60 -2.23
C LEU A 28 -4.32 13.05 -3.63
N HIS A 29 -5.04 14.16 -3.76
CA HIS A 29 -5.52 14.69 -5.04
C HIS A 29 -4.35 15.01 -5.99
N GLN A 30 -3.36 15.76 -5.50
CA GLN A 30 -2.19 16.16 -6.29
C GLN A 30 -1.37 14.93 -6.72
N LEU A 31 -1.18 13.96 -5.82
CA LEU A 31 -0.44 12.74 -6.13
C LEU A 31 -1.21 11.82 -7.10
N PHE A 32 -2.54 11.81 -7.02
CA PHE A 32 -3.39 11.10 -7.97
C PHE A 32 -3.22 11.66 -9.38
N GLU A 33 -3.31 12.99 -9.54
CA GLU A 33 -3.12 13.64 -10.84
C GLU A 33 -1.72 13.36 -11.40
N ARG A 34 -0.69 13.51 -10.56
CA ARG A 34 0.70 13.30 -10.98
C ARG A 34 0.97 11.86 -11.43
N THR A 35 0.40 10.86 -10.75
CA THR A 35 0.71 9.45 -11.02
C THR A 35 -0.25 8.79 -12.02
N LEU A 36 -1.50 9.25 -12.09
CA LEU A 36 -2.57 8.63 -12.89
C LEU A 36 -3.09 9.53 -14.01
N GLY A 37 -2.70 10.80 -14.05
CA GLY A 37 -3.14 11.76 -15.07
C GLY A 37 -4.61 12.19 -14.93
N ARG A 38 -5.21 12.00 -13.75
CA ARG A 38 -6.60 12.39 -13.45
C ARG A 38 -6.77 12.79 -12.00
N THR A 39 -7.71 13.70 -11.74
CA THR A 39 -8.10 14.09 -10.37
C THR A 39 -8.65 12.89 -9.60
N PHE A 40 -8.43 12.90 -8.29
CA PHE A 40 -9.10 11.95 -7.41
C PHE A 40 -10.53 12.41 -7.15
N ASP A 41 -11.50 11.53 -7.40
CA ASP A 41 -12.89 11.72 -7.02
C ASP A 41 -13.44 10.40 -6.45
N PRO A 42 -14.04 10.39 -5.24
CA PRO A 42 -14.62 9.18 -4.68
C PRO A 42 -15.81 8.63 -5.51
N VAL A 43 -16.52 9.50 -6.23
CA VAL A 43 -17.71 9.17 -7.03
C VAL A 43 -17.33 8.30 -8.23
N ASP A 44 -16.12 8.45 -8.78
CA ASP A 44 -15.57 7.56 -9.82
C ASP A 44 -15.48 6.09 -9.36
N TYR A 45 -15.45 5.87 -8.05
CA TYR A 45 -15.41 4.54 -7.42
C TYR A 45 -16.76 4.14 -6.80
N GLY A 46 -17.80 4.95 -7.01
CA GLY A 46 -19.18 4.66 -6.61
C GLY A 46 -19.52 5.02 -5.16
N LEU A 47 -18.76 5.91 -4.52
CA LEU A 47 -19.01 6.40 -3.16
C LEU A 47 -18.90 7.93 -3.08
N CYS A 48 -19.53 8.53 -2.08
CA CYS A 48 -19.51 9.99 -1.93
C CYS A 48 -18.29 10.47 -1.13
N TYR A 49 -17.73 9.62 -0.27
CA TYR A 49 -16.70 10.02 0.69
C TYR A 49 -15.47 9.12 0.61
N LEU A 50 -14.29 9.72 0.79
CA LEU A 50 -13.01 9.00 0.84
C LEU A 50 -12.97 8.01 2.01
N GLU A 51 -13.53 8.37 3.16
CA GLU A 51 -13.60 7.49 4.33
C GLU A 51 -14.35 6.18 4.04
N ASP A 52 -15.42 6.22 3.25
CA ASP A 52 -16.14 5.02 2.81
C ASP A 52 -15.33 4.15 1.86
N LEU A 53 -14.43 4.77 1.07
CA LEU A 53 -13.51 4.02 0.21
C LEU A 53 -12.42 3.35 1.04
N LEU A 54 -11.84 4.09 2.00
CA LEU A 54 -10.79 3.60 2.88
C LEU A 54 -11.29 2.52 3.83
N SER A 55 -12.52 2.64 4.35
CA SER A 55 -13.13 1.64 5.26
C SER A 55 -13.40 0.29 4.56
N GLN A 56 -13.47 0.28 3.23
CA GLN A 56 -13.60 -0.95 2.43
C GLN A 56 -12.26 -1.63 2.14
N LEU A 57 -11.14 -1.00 2.48
CA LEU A 57 -9.80 -1.58 2.33
C LEU A 57 -9.42 -2.37 3.58
N SER A 58 -8.76 -3.51 3.40
CA SER A 58 -8.21 -4.26 4.53
C SER A 58 -6.92 -3.61 5.03
N ALA A 59 -6.74 -3.55 6.36
CA ALA A 59 -5.52 -3.05 7.02
C ALA A 59 -4.23 -3.76 6.56
N ASN A 60 -4.33 -4.99 6.02
CA ASN A 60 -3.21 -5.72 5.44
C ASN A 60 -2.70 -5.15 4.10
N ILE A 61 -3.46 -4.27 3.45
CA ILE A 61 -3.13 -3.69 2.14
C ILE A 61 -2.83 -2.20 2.27
N VAL A 62 -3.60 -1.48 3.09
CA VAL A 62 -3.44 -0.05 3.33
C VAL A 62 -3.68 0.23 4.81
N LEU A 63 -2.77 0.98 5.43
CA LEU A 63 -2.88 1.49 6.78
C LEU A 63 -3.29 2.97 6.71
N VAL A 64 -4.30 3.35 7.50
CA VAL A 64 -4.70 4.75 7.67
C VAL A 64 -4.43 5.12 9.13
N SER A 65 -3.69 6.19 9.36
CA SER A 65 -3.26 6.61 10.69
C SER A 65 -3.23 8.13 10.82
N GLY A 66 -3.48 8.66 12.02
CA GLY A 66 -3.53 10.10 12.29
C GLY A 66 -4.96 10.62 12.42
N GLU A 67 -5.09 11.92 12.70
CA GLU A 67 -6.37 12.59 12.92
C GLU A 67 -6.38 13.97 12.24
N GLY A 68 -7.54 14.37 11.71
CA GLY A 68 -7.72 15.67 11.06
C GLY A 68 -6.81 15.88 9.85
N SER A 69 -6.01 16.96 9.88
CA SER A 69 -5.13 17.36 8.78
C SER A 69 -3.88 16.48 8.61
N GLU A 70 -3.53 15.71 9.64
CA GLU A 70 -2.33 14.84 9.65
C GLU A 70 -2.68 13.39 9.26
N LEU A 71 -3.90 13.17 8.73
CA LEU A 71 -4.34 11.87 8.30
C LEU A 71 -3.44 11.36 7.17
N THR A 72 -2.81 10.21 7.40
CA THR A 72 -1.81 9.61 6.50
C THR A 72 -2.29 8.25 6.02
N ILE A 73 -2.08 7.96 4.74
CA ILE A 73 -2.36 6.67 4.10
C ILE A 73 -1.01 6.03 3.75
N ALA A 74 -0.78 4.78 4.16
CA ALA A 74 0.48 4.07 3.94
C ALA A 74 0.27 2.62 3.47
N ILE A 75 1.24 2.08 2.74
CA ILE A 75 1.34 0.62 2.57
C ILE A 75 1.90 0.05 3.86
N PRO A 76 1.21 -0.90 4.52
CA PRO A 76 1.73 -1.52 5.74
C PRO A 76 3.10 -2.12 5.44
N LYS A 77 4.12 -1.69 6.19
CA LYS A 77 5.42 -2.34 6.15
C LYS A 77 5.24 -3.71 6.78
N ARG A 78 5.44 -4.77 6.00
CA ARG A 78 5.59 -6.12 6.55
C ARG A 78 6.90 -6.16 7.31
N GLU A 79 6.83 -6.02 8.63
CA GLU A 79 7.94 -6.40 9.50
C GLU A 79 8.00 -7.93 9.50
N GLN A 80 9.12 -8.50 9.02
CA GLN A 80 9.30 -9.95 9.11
C GLN A 80 9.40 -10.32 10.58
N THR A 81 8.61 -11.31 11.00
CA THR A 81 8.75 -11.87 12.35
C THR A 81 10.15 -12.48 12.49
N PRO A 82 10.71 -12.53 13.71
CA PRO A 82 12.03 -13.13 13.93
C PRO A 82 12.13 -14.55 13.37
N GLU A 83 11.05 -15.33 13.46
CA GLU A 83 10.94 -16.68 12.89
C GLU A 83 11.04 -16.70 11.35
N GLU A 84 10.41 -15.75 10.66
CA GLU A 84 10.50 -15.62 9.20
C GLU A 84 11.90 -15.22 8.75
N ILE A 85 12.59 -14.39 9.54
CA ILE A 85 13.98 -14.01 9.30
C ILE A 85 14.88 -15.24 9.44
N GLU A 86 14.70 -16.05 10.49
CA GLU A 86 15.45 -17.29 10.69
C GLU A 86 15.20 -18.30 9.56
N ARG A 87 13.93 -18.49 9.15
CA ARG A 87 13.60 -19.33 7.99
C ARG A 87 14.24 -18.83 6.70
N THR A 88 14.24 -17.52 6.46
CA THR A 88 14.90 -16.93 5.28
C THR A 88 16.41 -17.15 5.30
N LYS A 89 17.05 -17.02 6.47
CA LYS A 89 18.49 -17.31 6.65
C LYS A 89 18.81 -18.78 6.41
N GLN A 90 18.00 -19.70 6.96
CA GLN A 90 18.17 -21.14 6.73
C GLN A 90 17.98 -21.49 5.26
N PHE A 91 16.98 -20.93 4.60
CA PHE A 91 16.77 -21.12 3.16
C PHE A 91 17.97 -20.65 2.35
N ALA A 92 18.51 -19.46 2.63
CA ALA A 92 19.70 -18.94 1.96
C ALA A 92 20.91 -19.88 2.14
N SER A 93 21.12 -20.40 3.36
CA SER A 93 22.18 -21.38 3.63
C SER A 93 22.01 -22.67 2.82
N GLN A 94 20.78 -23.21 2.77
CA GLN A 94 20.47 -24.43 2.02
C GLN A 94 20.65 -24.24 0.51
N VAL A 95 20.27 -23.08 -0.03
CA VAL A 95 20.47 -22.79 -1.46
C VAL A 95 21.96 -22.68 -1.80
N ILE A 96 22.77 -22.06 -0.94
CA ILE A 96 24.23 -21.98 -1.13
C ILE A 96 24.84 -23.38 -1.13
N GLU A 97 24.45 -24.24 -0.18
CA GLU A 97 24.93 -25.63 -0.10
C GLU A 97 24.51 -26.46 -1.32
N LEU A 98 23.28 -26.27 -1.81
CA LEU A 98 22.78 -26.96 -3.00
C LEU A 98 23.53 -26.54 -4.27
N LEU A 99 23.85 -25.25 -4.40
CA LEU A 99 24.55 -24.70 -5.57
C LEU A 99 26.08 -24.93 -5.53
N SER A 100 26.66 -25.24 -4.37
CA SER A 100 28.11 -25.49 -4.24
C SER A 100 28.52 -26.92 -4.58
N HIS A 101 27.56 -27.84 -4.75
CA HIS A 101 27.80 -29.25 -5.11
C HIS A 101 27.56 -29.57 -6.61
N THR A 102 27.49 -28.55 -7.47
CA THR A 102 27.51 -28.68 -8.94
C THR A 102 28.85 -28.26 -9.51
#